data_AF-A0A202BZN6-F1
#
_entry.id   AF-A0A202BZN6-F1
#
_cell.length_a   1.000
_cell.length_b   1.000
_cell.length_c   1.000
_cell.angle_alpha   90.00
_cell.angle_beta   90.00
_cell.angle_gamma   90.00
#
_symmetry.space_group_name_H-M   'P 1'
#
loop_
_entity.id
_entity.type
_entity.pdbx_description
1 polymer ?
#
loop_
_entity_poly.entity_id
_entity_poly.type
_entity_poly.pdbx_seq_one_letter_code
_entity_poly.pdbx_strand_id
1 'polypeptide(L)'
;MKTLISLIATLGYISAIACAVFFILIFIKKILYYPPNVKEKVYEEIMKLSYISGLLLVFSSTCFYVAKEIVEYDFKSTLRKHTIVSAEIENIFFSKEDMRGIFDHFENDEGRYRCESFSGIINLDNNESISVEIIKHCYEKNRFIIVSKQYSVESTIGDINTDKFDYLKSDSINTE
;
A
#
# COMPACT_ATOMS: atom_id res chain seq x y z
N MET A 1 13.45 -10.89 2.77
CA MET A 1 12.06 -10.44 2.57
C MET A 1 11.90 -9.52 1.36
N LYS A 2 12.73 -8.48 1.25
CA LYS A 2 12.80 -7.56 0.09
C LYS A 2 12.70 -8.21 -1.30
N THR A 3 13.50 -9.23 -1.57
CA THR A 3 13.53 -9.93 -2.87
C THR A 3 12.22 -10.66 -3.17
N LEU A 4 11.63 -11.31 -2.17
CA LEU A 4 10.35 -12.01 -2.29
C LEU A 4 9.21 -11.03 -2.60
N ILE A 5 9.09 -9.94 -1.81
CA ILE A 5 8.07 -8.90 -2.00
C ILE A 5 8.18 -8.29 -3.41
N SER A 6 9.40 -7.95 -3.83
CA SER A 6 9.67 -7.39 -5.15
C SER A 6 9.28 -8.35 -6.27
N LEU A 7 9.60 -9.64 -6.13
CA LEU A 7 9.27 -10.65 -7.13
C LEU A 7 7.75 -10.84 -7.27
N ILE A 8 7.02 -10.92 -6.16
CA ILE A 8 5.55 -11.04 -6.16
C ILE A 8 4.91 -9.80 -6.79
N ALA A 9 5.35 -8.60 -6.40
CA ALA A 9 4.83 -7.36 -6.98
C ALA A 9 5.10 -7.28 -8.49
N THR A 10 6.29 -7.68 -8.93
CA THR A 10 6.67 -7.70 -10.36
C THR A 10 5.79 -8.64 -11.16
N LEU A 11 5.49 -9.84 -10.63
CA LEU A 11 4.54 -10.77 -11.25
C LEU A 11 3.13 -10.16 -11.35
N GLY A 12 2.71 -9.46 -10.29
CA GLY A 12 1.45 -8.70 -10.27
C GLY A 12 1.38 -7.65 -11.39
N TYR A 13 2.45 -6.86 -11.56
CA TYR A 13 2.55 -5.84 -12.61
C TYR A 13 2.53 -6.43 -14.02
N ILE A 14 3.31 -7.49 -14.28
CA ILE A 14 3.34 -8.16 -15.59
C ILE A 14 1.94 -8.68 -15.95
N SER A 15 1.25 -9.29 -14.98
CA SER A 15 -0.12 -9.79 -15.18
C SER A 15 -1.12 -8.65 -15.45
N ALA A 16 -1.00 -7.52 -14.74
CA ALA A 16 -1.85 -6.35 -14.98
C ALA A 16 -1.66 -5.78 -16.39
N ILE A 17 -0.41 -5.67 -16.85
CA ILE A 17 -0.09 -5.19 -18.21
C ILE A 17 -0.67 -6.14 -19.26
N ALA A 18 -0.47 -7.44 -19.10
CA ALA A 18 -1.05 -8.44 -20.00
C ALA A 18 -2.59 -8.33 -20.03
N CYS A 19 -3.22 -8.17 -18.86
CA CYS A 19 -4.67 -7.97 -18.75
C CYS A 19 -5.14 -6.73 -19.53
N ALA A 20 -4.43 -5.60 -19.41
CA ALA A 20 -4.74 -4.37 -20.14
C ALA A 20 -4.66 -4.57 -21.66
N VAL A 21 -3.65 -5.29 -22.15
CA VAL A 21 -3.52 -5.64 -23.58
C VAL A 21 -4.72 -6.46 -24.06
N PHE A 22 -5.17 -7.45 -23.28
CA PHE A 22 -6.36 -8.23 -23.62
C PHE A 22 -7.63 -7.38 -23.66
N PHE A 23 -7.80 -6.44 -22.72
CA PHE A 23 -8.93 -5.52 -22.77
C PHE A 23 -8.93 -4.65 -24.03
N ILE A 24 -7.78 -4.11 -24.43
CA ILE A 24 -7.65 -3.33 -25.68
C ILE A 24 -8.08 -4.17 -26.88
N LEU A 25 -7.63 -5.42 -26.97
CA LEU A 25 -8.03 -6.33 -28.05
C LEU A 25 -9.53 -6.61 -28.06
N ILE A 26 -10.15 -6.80 -26.88
CA ILE A 26 -11.60 -6.99 -26.74
C ILE A 26 -12.34 -5.74 -27.23
N PHE A 27 -11.90 -4.54 -26.84
CA PHE A 27 -12.52 -3.28 -27.28
C PHE A 27 -12.45 -3.10 -28.80
N ILE A 28 -11.29 -3.34 -29.41
CA ILE A 28 -11.12 -3.27 -30.87
C ILE A 28 -12.09 -4.22 -31.56
N LYS A 29 -12.16 -5.48 -31.10
CA LYS A 29 -13.08 -6.49 -31.66
C LYS A 29 -14.56 -6.17 -31.42
N LYS A 30 -14.90 -5.34 -30.43
CA LYS A 30 -16.30 -4.97 -30.19
C LYS A 30 -16.78 -3.81 -31.07
N ILE A 31 -15.87 -2.92 -31.48
CA ILE A 31 -16.18 -1.73 -32.28
C ILE A 31 -16.20 -2.03 -33.78
N LEU A 32 -15.46 -3.04 -34.23
CA LEU A 32 -15.43 -3.45 -35.63
C LEU A 32 -16.76 -4.08 -36.07
N TYR A 33 -17.24 -3.69 -37.26
CA TYR A 33 -18.38 -4.33 -37.90
C TYR A 33 -17.98 -5.68 -38.49
N TYR A 34 -18.72 -6.74 -38.15
CA TYR A 34 -18.53 -8.07 -38.72
C TYR A 34 -19.79 -8.53 -39.46
N PRO A 35 -19.64 -9.13 -40.66
CA PRO A 35 -20.78 -9.70 -41.34
C PRO A 35 -21.38 -10.87 -40.52
N PRO A 36 -22.69 -11.16 -40.67
CA PRO A 36 -23.41 -12.08 -39.80
C PRO A 36 -22.81 -13.49 -39.71
N ASN A 37 -22.23 -13.98 -40.81
CA ASN A 37 -21.61 -15.30 -40.94
C ASN A 37 -20.34 -15.48 -40.10
N VAL A 38 -19.72 -14.40 -39.62
CA VAL A 38 -18.50 -14.46 -38.77
C VAL A 38 -18.76 -13.99 -37.34
N LYS A 39 -19.93 -13.43 -37.08
CA LYS A 39 -20.28 -12.78 -35.82
C LYS A 39 -20.21 -13.73 -34.62
N GLU A 40 -20.65 -14.97 -34.79
CA GLU A 40 -20.65 -15.99 -33.73
C GLU A 40 -19.22 -16.43 -33.37
N LYS A 41 -18.36 -16.65 -34.37
CA LYS A 41 -16.94 -16.95 -34.16
C LYS A 41 -16.20 -15.82 -33.44
N VAL A 42 -16.46 -14.57 -33.83
CA VAL A 42 -15.87 -13.40 -33.17
C VAL A 42 -16.34 -13.29 -31.72
N TYR A 43 -17.62 -13.60 -31.45
CA TYR A 43 -18.15 -13.61 -30.10
C TYR A 43 -17.47 -14.66 -29.21
N GLU A 44 -17.26 -15.88 -29.69
CA GLU A 44 -16.50 -16.91 -28.97
C GLU A 44 -15.06 -16.48 -28.66
N GLU A 45 -14.40 -15.82 -29.61
CA GLU A 45 -13.05 -15.27 -29.40
C GLU A 45 -13.05 -14.18 -28.32
N ILE A 46 -14.01 -13.26 -28.34
CA ILE A 46 -14.17 -12.23 -27.30
C ILE A 46 -14.40 -12.88 -25.92
N MET A 47 -15.24 -13.92 -25.85
CA MET A 47 -15.48 -14.66 -24.60
C MET A 47 -14.20 -15.31 -24.05
N LYS A 48 -13.40 -15.94 -24.91
CA LYS A 48 -12.10 -16.53 -24.53
C LYS A 48 -11.12 -15.47 -24.01
N LEU A 49 -10.99 -14.34 -24.72
CA LEU A 49 -10.12 -13.24 -24.29
C LEU A 49 -10.61 -12.64 -22.96
N SER A 50 -11.92 -12.52 -22.78
CA SER A 50 -12.52 -12.01 -21.55
C SER A 50 -12.20 -12.94 -20.36
N TYR A 51 -12.32 -14.26 -20.55
CA TYR A 51 -11.97 -15.24 -19.53
C TYR A 51 -10.48 -15.15 -19.13
N ILE A 52 -9.58 -15.10 -20.10
CA ILE A 52 -8.13 -14.96 -19.86
C ILE A 52 -7.85 -13.64 -19.13
N SER A 53 -8.46 -12.53 -19.57
CA SER A 53 -8.29 -11.24 -18.92
C SER A 53 -8.76 -11.26 -17.47
N GLY A 54 -9.87 -11.93 -17.17
CA GLY A 54 -10.39 -12.09 -15.82
C GLY A 54 -9.43 -12.88 -14.92
N LEU A 55 -8.87 -13.98 -15.41
CA LEU A 55 -7.85 -14.75 -14.68
C LEU A 55 -6.60 -13.92 -14.37
N LEU A 56 -6.11 -13.15 -15.35
CA LEU A 56 -4.95 -12.27 -15.16
C LEU A 56 -5.23 -11.15 -14.16
N LEU A 57 -6.46 -10.64 -14.14
CA LEU A 57 -6.91 -9.61 -13.19
C LEU A 57 -6.94 -10.16 -11.77
N VAL A 58 -7.52 -11.36 -11.58
CA VAL A 58 -7.56 -12.05 -10.28
C VAL A 58 -6.14 -12.36 -9.81
N PHE A 59 -5.31 -12.93 -10.67
CA PHE A 59 -3.92 -13.25 -10.34
C PHE A 59 -3.13 -11.99 -9.93
N SER A 60 -3.25 -10.91 -10.71
CA SER A 60 -2.59 -9.65 -10.41
C SER A 60 -3.03 -9.07 -9.07
N SER A 61 -4.34 -9.05 -8.81
CA SER A 61 -4.91 -8.56 -7.55
C SER A 61 -4.41 -9.36 -6.36
N THR A 62 -4.39 -10.69 -6.48
CA THR A 62 -3.87 -11.58 -5.44
C THR A 62 -2.37 -11.34 -5.18
N CYS A 63 -1.56 -11.14 -6.21
CA CYS A 63 -0.14 -10.82 -6.04
C CYS A 63 0.06 -9.54 -5.21
N PHE A 64 -0.64 -8.46 -5.54
CA PHE A 64 -0.52 -7.21 -4.79
C PHE A 64 -1.04 -7.32 -3.36
N TYR A 65 -2.14 -8.04 -3.15
CA TYR A 65 -2.68 -8.30 -1.82
C TYR A 65 -1.68 -9.08 -0.95
N VAL A 66 -1.16 -10.19 -1.45
CA VAL A 66 -0.16 -11.02 -0.76
C VAL A 66 1.12 -10.22 -0.48
N ALA A 67 1.58 -9.41 -1.43
CA ALA A 67 2.75 -8.57 -1.21
C ALA A 67 2.54 -7.59 -0.03
N LYS A 68 1.37 -6.97 0.06
CA LYS A 68 1.01 -6.07 1.17
C LYS A 68 0.92 -6.79 2.52
N GLU A 69 0.29 -7.97 2.56
CA GLU A 69 0.23 -8.79 3.78
C GLU A 69 1.62 -9.20 4.27
N ILE A 70 2.53 -9.57 3.35
CA ILE A 70 3.91 -9.92 3.72
C ILE A 70 4.63 -8.70 4.31
N VAL A 71 4.47 -7.51 3.73
CA VAL A 71 5.05 -6.27 4.26
C VAL A 71 4.50 -5.96 5.66
N GLU A 72 3.19 -6.08 5.85
CA GLU A 72 2.54 -5.84 7.13
C GLU A 72 3.01 -6.82 8.20
N TYR A 73 3.09 -8.10 7.85
CA TYR A 73 3.60 -9.15 8.73
C TYR A 73 5.06 -8.90 9.12
N ASP A 74 5.93 -8.57 8.15
CA ASP A 74 7.34 -8.28 8.37
C ASP A 74 7.53 -7.08 9.29
N PHE A 75 6.76 -6.00 9.07
CA PHE A 75 6.75 -4.81 9.92
C PHE A 75 6.37 -5.14 11.36
N LYS A 76 5.21 -5.77 11.57
CA LYS A 76 4.71 -6.12 12.92
C LYS A 76 5.63 -7.13 13.62
N SER A 77 6.20 -8.09 12.88
CA SER A 77 7.16 -9.06 13.40
C SER A 77 8.47 -8.40 13.85
N THR A 78 8.95 -7.41 13.09
CA THR A 78 10.17 -6.66 13.41
C THR A 78 9.98 -5.85 14.69
N LEU A 79 8.88 -5.12 14.82
CA LEU A 79 8.56 -4.35 16.03
C LEU A 79 8.33 -5.20 17.28
N ARG A 80 7.94 -6.47 17.12
CA ARG A 80 7.81 -7.42 18.25
C ARG A 80 9.13 -8.02 18.70
N LYS A 81 10.11 -8.12 17.80
CA LYS A 81 11.42 -8.74 18.07
C LYS A 81 12.45 -7.74 18.58
N HIS A 82 12.32 -6.49 18.17
CA HIS A 82 13.30 -5.43 18.42
C HIS A 82 12.67 -4.26 19.13
N THR A 83 13.44 -3.63 20.01
CA THR A 83 13.00 -2.45 20.74
C THR A 83 13.23 -1.20 19.90
N ILE A 84 12.26 -0.30 19.87
CA ILE A 84 12.43 1.03 19.28
C ILE A 84 13.36 1.85 20.18
N VAL A 85 14.40 2.43 19.58
CA VAL A 85 15.38 3.29 20.26
C VAL A 85 15.05 4.76 20.04
N SER A 86 14.61 5.11 18.83
CA SER A 86 14.17 6.45 18.49
C SER A 86 13.31 6.42 17.23
N ALA A 87 12.61 7.52 16.97
CA ALA A 87 12.06 7.79 15.65
C ALA A 87 12.41 9.22 15.23
N GLU A 88 12.55 9.43 13.92
CA GLU A 88 12.66 10.75 13.33
C GLU A 88 11.51 10.90 12.35
N ILE A 89 10.61 11.85 12.58
CA ILE A 89 9.42 12.08 11.76
C ILE A 89 9.39 13.56 11.40
N GLU A 90 9.44 13.87 10.10
CA GLU A 90 9.56 15.25 9.59
C GLU A 90 10.68 16.06 10.27
N ASN A 91 11.85 15.44 10.44
CA ASN A 91 13.02 16.00 11.13
C ASN A 91 12.80 16.30 12.63
N ILE A 92 11.72 15.80 13.23
CA ILE A 92 11.52 15.86 14.67
C ILE A 92 11.96 14.55 15.29
N PHE A 93 12.86 14.65 16.27
CA PHE A 93 13.37 13.49 17.00
C PHE A 93 12.42 13.09 18.14
N PHE A 94 12.12 11.81 18.21
CA PHE A 94 11.35 11.17 19.27
C PHE A 94 12.25 10.19 20.01
N SER A 95 12.31 10.36 21.33
CA SER A 95 13.05 9.44 22.20
C SER A 95 12.35 8.08 22.31
N LYS A 96 13.06 7.09 22.84
CA LYS A 96 12.47 5.79 23.21
C LYS A 96 11.25 5.97 24.12
N GLU A 97 11.33 6.92 25.05
CA GLU A 97 10.28 7.23 26.01
C GLU A 97 9.04 7.81 25.32
N ASP A 98 9.24 8.66 24.30
CA ASP A 98 8.14 9.23 23.52
C ASP A 98 7.43 8.19 22.67
N MET A 99 8.18 7.24 22.11
CA MET A 99 7.67 6.18 21.24
C MET A 99 7.05 5.00 21.99
N ARG A 100 7.19 4.98 23.31
CA ARG A 100 6.72 3.87 24.15
C ARG A 100 5.20 3.72 24.02
N GLY A 101 4.75 2.55 23.60
CA GLY A 101 3.32 2.23 23.50
C GLY A 101 2.65 2.68 22.20
N ILE A 102 3.30 3.50 21.37
CA ILE A 102 2.69 4.02 20.13
C ILE A 102 2.40 2.89 19.13
N PHE A 103 3.32 1.92 19.01
CA PHE A 103 3.23 0.85 18.02
C PHE A 103 2.90 -0.52 18.62
N ASP A 104 2.39 -0.55 19.85
CA ASP A 104 2.06 -1.80 20.54
C ASP A 104 0.71 -2.35 20.05
N HIS A 105 -0.21 -1.46 19.66
CA HIS A 105 -1.54 -1.80 19.18
C HIS A 105 -1.85 -1.05 17.88
N PHE A 106 -2.35 -1.78 16.89
CA PHE A 106 -2.82 -1.23 15.64
C PHE A 106 -4.30 -1.56 15.48
N GLU A 107 -5.10 -0.53 15.30
CA GLU A 107 -6.51 -0.66 14.91
C GLU A 107 -6.62 -0.80 13.38
N ASN A 108 -7.75 -1.31 12.90
CA ASN A 108 -7.96 -1.42 11.46
C ASN A 108 -8.23 -0.04 10.86
N ASP A 109 -7.51 0.32 9.80
CA ASP A 109 -7.77 1.53 9.02
C ASP A 109 -9.08 1.39 8.24
N GLU A 110 -9.96 2.39 8.37
CA GLU A 110 -11.21 2.48 7.59
C GLU A 110 -10.98 2.99 6.15
N GLY A 111 -9.76 3.44 5.85
CA GLY A 111 -9.32 3.88 4.53
C GLY A 111 -9.88 5.25 4.12
N ARG A 112 -10.28 6.08 5.09
CA ARG A 112 -10.94 7.38 4.84
C ARG A 112 -10.26 8.50 5.61
N TYR A 113 -10.53 9.74 5.18
CA TYR A 113 -10.18 10.97 5.91
C TYR A 113 -8.69 11.15 6.23
N ARG A 114 -7.86 11.04 5.19
CA ARG A 114 -6.42 11.26 5.22
C ARG A 114 -6.10 12.71 4.86
N CYS A 115 -5.43 13.44 5.75
CA CYS A 115 -5.17 14.87 5.57
C CYS A 115 -3.69 15.18 5.32
N GLU A 116 -2.85 15.00 6.33
CA GLU A 116 -1.43 15.33 6.28
C GLU A 116 -0.61 14.05 6.35
N SER A 117 0.44 13.94 5.53
CA SER A 117 1.37 12.81 5.52
C SER A 117 2.74 13.28 5.95
N PHE A 118 3.34 12.54 6.86
CA PHE A 118 4.64 12.84 7.46
C PHE A 118 5.58 11.66 7.21
N SER A 119 6.70 11.92 6.57
CA SER A 119 7.73 10.90 6.37
C SER A 119 8.52 10.68 7.66
N GLY A 120 8.89 9.42 7.93
CA GLY A 120 9.64 9.10 9.12
C GLY A 120 10.46 7.83 9.06
N ILE A 121 11.36 7.70 10.02
CA ILE A 121 12.25 6.56 10.18
C ILE A 121 12.20 6.13 11.65
N ILE A 122 11.94 4.84 11.89
CA ILE A 122 11.99 4.22 13.21
C ILE A 122 13.32 3.49 13.33
N ASN A 123 14.15 3.86 14.31
CA ASN A 123 15.44 3.22 14.57
C ASN A 123 15.30 2.17 15.68
N LEU A 124 15.86 0.99 15.44
CA LEU A 124 15.78 -0.17 16.31
C LEU A 124 17.11 -0.45 17.03
N ASP A 125 17.05 -1.27 18.07
CA ASP A 125 18.20 -1.66 18.89
C ASP A 125 19.27 -2.50 18.15
N ASN A 126 18.90 -3.09 17.02
CA ASN A 126 19.77 -3.92 16.18
C ASN A 126 20.48 -3.11 15.07
N ASN A 127 20.47 -1.77 15.13
CA ASN A 127 20.95 -0.84 14.08
C ASN A 127 20.18 -0.93 12.75
N GLU A 128 19.05 -1.61 12.71
CA GLU A 128 18.14 -1.53 11.57
C GLU A 128 17.20 -0.32 11.71
N SER A 129 16.71 0.15 10.59
CA SER A 129 15.73 1.23 10.53
C SER A 129 14.55 0.86 9.63
N ILE A 130 13.37 1.30 10.03
CA ILE A 130 12.12 1.08 9.29
C ILE A 130 11.63 2.43 8.79
N SER A 131 11.53 2.56 7.46
CA SER A 131 10.91 3.73 6.84
C SER A 131 9.39 3.65 6.94
N VAL A 132 8.78 4.73 7.41
CA VAL A 132 7.34 4.86 7.64
C VAL A 132 6.80 6.17 7.08
N GLU A 133 5.52 6.16 6.77
CA GLU A 133 4.74 7.36 6.56
C GLU A 133 3.60 7.36 7.59
N ILE A 134 3.44 8.49 8.26
CA ILE A 134 2.44 8.72 9.29
C ILE A 134 1.42 9.68 8.71
N ILE A 135 0.19 9.22 8.52
CA ILE A 135 -0.88 10.01 7.93
C ILE A 135 -1.86 10.42 9.02
N LYS A 136 -2.06 11.72 9.22
CA LYS A 136 -3.01 12.25 10.20
C LYS A 136 -4.45 12.10 9.72
N HIS A 137 -5.32 11.66 10.62
CA HIS A 137 -6.76 11.62 10.36
C HIS A 137 -7.36 13.04 10.41
N CYS A 138 -8.19 13.39 9.43
CA CYS A 138 -8.71 14.75 9.28
C CYS A 138 -9.60 15.23 10.44
N TYR A 139 -10.36 14.32 11.05
CA TYR A 139 -11.41 14.66 12.01
C TYR A 139 -11.10 14.21 13.44
N GLU A 140 -10.14 13.30 13.59
CA GLU A 140 -9.79 12.72 14.89
C GLU A 140 -8.37 13.14 15.22
N LYS A 141 -8.26 14.07 16.17
CA LYS A 141 -7.02 14.81 16.44
C LYS A 141 -5.81 13.91 16.68
N ASN A 142 -6.01 12.83 17.44
CA ASN A 142 -4.95 11.95 17.92
C ASN A 142 -4.86 10.65 17.11
N ARG A 143 -5.66 10.49 16.04
CA ARG A 143 -5.67 9.28 15.22
C ARG A 143 -4.72 9.45 14.04
N PHE A 144 -3.81 8.50 13.89
CA PHE A 144 -2.83 8.48 12.81
C PHE A 144 -2.81 7.10 12.15
N ILE A 145 -2.64 7.07 10.84
CA ILE A 145 -2.54 5.86 10.02
C ILE A 145 -1.07 5.62 9.73
N ILE A 146 -0.59 4.42 10.04
CA ILE A 146 0.79 4.02 9.82
C ILE A 146 0.90 3.26 8.50
N VAL A 147 1.78 3.75 7.63
CA VAL A 147 2.09 3.11 6.35
C VAL A 147 3.57 2.74 6.33
N SER A 148 3.86 1.47 6.04
CA SER A 148 5.23 1.02 5.82
C SER A 148 5.71 1.45 4.44
N LYS A 149 6.87 2.13 4.42
CA LYS A 149 7.62 2.52 3.21
C LYS A 149 8.96 1.79 3.11
N GLN A 150 9.14 0.72 3.90
CA GLN A 150 10.39 -0.05 3.96
C GLN A 150 10.71 -0.75 2.62
N TYR A 151 9.68 -1.03 1.82
CA TYR A 151 9.77 -1.73 0.54
C TYR A 151 9.13 -0.89 -0.57
N SER A 152 9.34 -1.31 -1.84
CA SER A 152 8.69 -0.69 -3.00
C SER A 152 7.17 -0.88 -3.03
N VAL A 153 6.64 -1.78 -2.21
CA VAL A 153 5.21 -1.99 -2.01
C VAL A 153 4.82 -1.30 -0.71
N GLU A 154 4.02 -0.26 -0.83
CA GLU A 154 3.47 0.43 0.33
C GLU A 154 2.34 -0.41 0.95
N SER A 155 2.36 -0.54 2.27
CA SER A 155 1.34 -1.29 3.01
C SER A 155 0.90 -0.50 4.25
N THR A 156 -0.40 -0.30 4.39
CA THR A 156 -0.99 0.28 5.60
C THR A 156 -0.95 -0.78 6.70
N ILE A 157 -0.28 -0.45 7.81
CA ILE A 157 -0.10 -1.34 8.96
C ILE A 157 -1.33 -1.31 9.88
N GLY A 158 -1.94 -0.13 9.98
CA GLY A 158 -3.14 0.14 10.77
C GLY A 158 -3.10 1.53 11.39
N ASP A 159 -4.10 1.78 12.21
CA ASP A 159 -4.29 3.06 12.90
C ASP A 159 -3.75 3.00 14.31
N ILE A 160 -3.28 4.13 14.79
CA ILE A 160 -2.83 4.35 16.15
C ILE A 160 -3.54 5.58 16.72
N ASN A 161 -3.71 5.60 18.04
CA ASN A 161 -4.25 6.75 18.75
C ASN A 161 -3.21 7.26 19.75
N THR A 162 -2.64 8.44 19.49
CA THR A 162 -1.57 9.02 20.29
C THR A 162 -1.60 10.54 20.24
N ASP A 163 -1.30 11.19 21.35
CA ASP A 163 -1.09 12.64 21.43
C ASP A 163 0.36 13.04 21.10
N LYS A 164 1.26 12.06 21.02
CA LYS A 164 2.70 12.27 20.79
C LYS A 164 3.00 12.89 19.44
N PHE A 165 2.09 12.80 18.48
CA PHE A 165 2.26 13.38 17.15
C PHE A 165 1.53 14.72 16.97
N ASP A 166 0.95 15.30 18.03
CA ASP A 166 0.22 16.58 17.96
C ASP A 166 1.07 17.76 17.48
N TYR A 167 2.38 17.69 17.68
CA TYR A 167 3.33 18.71 17.25
C TYR A 167 3.79 18.55 15.80
N LEU A 168 3.40 17.47 15.11
CA LEU A 168 3.51 17.38 13.66
C LEU A 168 2.50 18.37 13.07
N LYS A 169 2.95 19.61 12.94
CA LYS A 169 2.28 20.64 12.16
C LYS A 169 2.91 20.61 10.78
N SER A 170 2.11 20.47 9.74
CA SER A 170 2.55 21.08 8.49
C SER A 170 2.64 22.58 8.75
N ASP A 171 3.75 23.22 8.41
CA ASP A 171 3.77 24.66 8.21
C ASP A 171 2.95 24.97 6.94
N SER A 172 1.64 24.70 6.98
CA SER A 172 0.66 25.41 6.17
C SER A 172 0.27 26.67 6.93
N ILE A 173 1.27 27.52 7.21
CA ILE A 173 0.99 28.89 7.61
C ILE A 173 0.29 29.54 6.42
N ASN A 174 -0.99 29.84 6.62
CA ASN A 174 -1.80 30.83 5.92
C ASN A 174 -0.95 31.84 5.13
N THR A 175 -0.88 31.66 3.82
CA THR A 175 -0.81 32.82 2.92
C THR A 175 -2.25 33.29 2.70
N GLU A 176 -2.67 34.22 3.55
CA GLU A 176 -3.72 35.20 3.18
C GLU A 176 -3.30 36.00 1.94
#